data_AF-A0AAQ2C8Z7-F1
#
_entry.id   AF-A0AAQ2C8Z7-F1
#
_cell.length_a   1.000
_cell.length_b   1.000
_cell.length_c   1.000
_cell.angle_alpha   90.00
_cell.angle_beta   90.00
_cell.angle_gamma   90.00
#
_symmetry.space_group_name_H-M   'P 1'
#
loop_
_entity.id
_entity.type
_entity.pdbx_description
1 polymer ?
#
loop_
_entity_poly.entity_id
_entity_poly.type
_entity_poly.pdbx_seq_one_letter_code
_entity_poly.pdbx_strand_id
1 'polypeptide(L)'
;TEQRTATRQALIDWRGNRYSVPPELAAARVVVHQRLGATTIDIATISGVVLARHTLAEAGLGVTIRDSGHVTALETIALASAPPGRPHRKKERIPPGTAARRAAMALTGSAEPTTVISLAAYETAAKNRNTLR
;
A
#
# COMPACT_ATOMS: atom_id res chain seq x y z
N THR A 1 -5.50 17.46 -18.78
CA THR A 1 -4.30 17.22 -17.95
C THR A 1 -4.09 18.42 -17.06
N GLU A 2 -3.75 18.23 -15.79
CA GLU A 2 -3.56 19.34 -14.86
C GLU A 2 -2.51 19.01 -13.79
N GLN A 3 -1.73 20.01 -13.36
CA GLN A 3 -0.70 19.82 -12.33
C GLN A 3 -1.28 19.96 -10.92
N ARG A 4 -0.81 19.11 -10.01
CA ARG A 4 -1.16 19.12 -8.59
C ARG A 4 0.08 18.89 -7.73
N THR A 5 0.06 19.43 -6.52
CA THR A 5 1.08 19.14 -5.51
C THR A 5 0.50 18.12 -4.54
N ALA A 6 1.20 17.01 -4.34
CA ALA A 6 0.82 16.03 -3.35
C ALA A 6 1.07 16.60 -1.94
N THR A 7 0.15 16.33 -1.02
CA THR A 7 0.34 16.63 0.40
C THR A 7 1.40 15.70 1.02
N ARG A 8 1.81 16.00 2.25
CA ARG A 8 2.70 15.11 3.02
C ARG A 8 2.08 13.77 3.36
N GLN A 9 0.76 13.64 3.29
CA GLN A 9 0.04 12.39 3.49
C GLN A 9 -0.15 11.61 2.18
N ALA A 10 0.62 11.96 1.14
CA ALA A 10 0.55 11.34 -0.18
C ALA A 10 -0.88 11.39 -0.77
N LEU A 11 -1.50 12.57 -0.73
CA LEU A 11 -2.81 12.83 -1.33
C LEU A 11 -2.76 14.01 -2.30
N ILE A 12 -3.57 13.99 -3.35
CA ILE A 12 -3.84 15.14 -4.21
C ILE A 12 -5.32 15.54 -4.14
N ASP A 13 -5.60 16.84 -4.22
CA ASP A 13 -6.95 17.35 -4.40
C ASP A 13 -7.32 17.43 -5.89
N TRP A 14 -8.42 16.78 -6.26
CA TRP A 14 -8.92 16.72 -7.63
C TRP A 14 -10.45 16.73 -7.68
N ARG A 15 -11.02 17.75 -8.35
CA ARG A 15 -12.48 17.94 -8.51
C ARG A 15 -13.28 17.82 -7.19
N GLY A 16 -12.73 18.38 -6.11
CA GLY A 16 -13.35 18.34 -4.78
C GLY A 16 -13.20 17.03 -4.02
N ASN A 17 -12.46 16.05 -4.55
CA ASN A 17 -12.14 14.79 -3.88
C ASN A 17 -10.62 14.67 -3.67
N ARG A 18 -10.20 13.75 -2.80
CA ARG A 18 -8.79 13.44 -2.55
C ARG A 18 -8.44 12.06 -3.07
N TYR A 19 -7.31 11.96 -3.76
CA TYR A 19 -6.80 10.70 -4.29
C TYR A 19 -5.39 10.44 -3.78
N SER A 20 -5.14 9.21 -3.36
CA SER A 20 -3.80 8.81 -2.92
C SER A 20 -2.78 8.75 -4.05
N VAL A 21 -1.53 9.01 -3.71
CA VAL A 21 -0.37 8.78 -4.56
C VAL A 21 0.63 7.90 -3.79
N PRO A 22 1.58 7.27 -4.48
CA PRO A 22 2.66 6.56 -3.80
C PRO A 22 3.39 7.50 -2.83
N PRO A 23 3.74 7.05 -1.62
CA PRO A 23 4.32 7.91 -0.58
C PRO A 23 5.68 8.51 -0.97
N GLU A 24 6.38 7.93 -1.94
CA GLU A 24 7.62 8.45 -2.54
C GLU A 24 7.39 9.80 -3.25
N LEU A 25 6.15 10.10 -3.63
CA LEU A 25 5.74 11.37 -4.23
C LEU A 25 5.16 12.36 -3.22
N ALA A 26 5.24 12.08 -1.91
CA ALA A 26 4.76 13.04 -0.90
C ALA A 26 5.48 14.39 -1.05
N ALA A 27 4.71 15.49 -1.03
CA ALA A 27 5.19 16.86 -1.32
C ALA A 27 5.72 17.09 -2.76
N ALA A 28 5.67 16.10 -3.65
CA ALA A 28 6.08 16.26 -5.04
C ALA A 28 4.95 16.84 -5.91
N ARG A 29 5.34 17.43 -7.04
CA ARG A 29 4.40 17.82 -8.10
C ARG A 29 4.12 16.63 -9.00
N VAL A 30 2.84 16.42 -9.29
CA VAL A 30 2.33 15.36 -10.15
C VAL A 30 1.38 15.94 -11.20
N VAL A 31 1.14 15.16 -12.25
CA VAL A 31 0.27 15.51 -13.35
C VAL A 31 -0.91 14.56 -13.35
N VAL A 32 -2.13 15.10 -13.30
CA VAL A 32 -3.37 14.32 -13.38
C VAL A 32 -3.87 14.32 -14.82
N HIS A 33 -4.05 13.13 -15.35
CA HIS A 33 -4.61 12.87 -16.66
C HIS A 33 -6.00 12.25 -16.50
N GLN A 34 -6.98 12.83 -17.18
CA GLN A 34 -8.30 12.24 -17.32
C GLN A 34 -8.65 12.24 -18.80
N ARG A 35 -8.88 11.06 -19.37
CA ARG A 35 -9.44 10.95 -20.70
C ARG A 35 -10.92 11.32 -20.63
N LEU A 36 -11.40 12.12 -21.59
CA LEU A 36 -12.82 12.52 -21.62
C LEU A 36 -13.71 11.28 -21.68
N GLY A 37 -14.72 11.22 -20.81
CA GLY A 37 -15.62 10.07 -20.68
C GLY A 37 -15.05 8.87 -19.93
N ALA A 38 -13.79 8.89 -19.49
CA ALA A 38 -13.24 7.82 -18.65
C ALA A 38 -13.71 7.96 -17.20
N THR A 39 -13.94 6.81 -16.57
CA THR A 39 -14.28 6.68 -15.15
C THR A 39 -13.04 6.59 -14.25
N THR A 40 -11.85 6.81 -14.82
CA THR A 40 -10.58 6.75 -14.10
C THR A 40 -9.73 7.99 -14.34
N ILE A 41 -8.84 8.26 -13.39
CA ILE A 41 -7.76 9.22 -13.53
C ILE A 41 -6.41 8.51 -13.42
N ASP A 42 -5.46 8.99 -14.21
CA ASP A 42 -4.06 8.57 -14.16
C ASP A 42 -3.25 9.71 -13.55
N ILE A 43 -2.44 9.38 -12.54
CA ILE A 43 -1.55 10.31 -11.86
C ILE A 43 -0.13 9.94 -12.25
N ALA A 44 0.55 10.88 -12.88
CA ALA A 44 1.89 10.71 -13.43
C ALA A 44 2.90 11.66 -12.79
N THR A 45 4.18 11.31 -12.87
CA THR A 45 5.29 12.23 -12.62
C THR A 45 5.28 13.37 -13.64
N ILE A 46 6.05 14.43 -13.39
CA ILE A 46 6.28 15.50 -14.39
C ILE A 46 6.88 14.94 -15.69
N SER A 47 7.69 13.87 -15.59
CA SER A 47 8.27 13.17 -16.75
C SER A 47 7.26 12.31 -17.52
N GLY A 48 6.01 12.19 -17.06
CA GLY A 48 4.93 11.47 -17.75
C GLY A 48 4.79 9.99 -17.38
N VAL A 49 5.53 9.50 -16.38
CA VAL A 49 5.40 8.11 -15.92
C VAL A 49 4.17 8.00 -15.02
N VAL A 50 3.18 7.20 -15.42
CA VAL A 50 1.97 6.94 -14.62
C VAL A 50 2.32 6.04 -13.44
N LEU A 51 2.07 6.53 -12.23
CA LEU A 51 2.40 5.83 -10.98
C LEU A 51 1.16 5.45 -10.17
N ALA A 52 0.00 6.05 -10.44
CA ALA A 52 -1.25 5.64 -9.83
C ALA A 52 -2.43 5.81 -10.79
N ARG A 53 -3.40 4.91 -10.69
CA ARG A 53 -4.68 4.98 -11.38
C ARG A 53 -5.81 4.83 -10.35
N HIS A 54 -6.78 5.72 -10.38
CA HIS A 54 -7.94 5.68 -9.49
C HIS A 54 -9.25 5.71 -10.25
N THR A 55 -10.28 5.07 -9.71
CA THR A 55 -11.66 5.28 -10.13
C THR A 55 -12.15 6.64 -9.64
N LEU A 56 -12.84 7.37 -10.52
CA LEU A 56 -13.40 8.68 -10.20
C LEU A 56 -14.59 8.55 -9.27
N ALA A 57 -14.56 9.32 -8.19
CA ALA A 57 -15.78 9.69 -7.47
C ALA A 57 -16.46 10.87 -8.17
N GLU A 58 -17.77 10.99 -7.92
CA GLU A 58 -18.55 12.16 -8.31
C GLU A 58 -17.92 13.44 -7.77
N ALA A 59 -17.91 14.50 -8.58
CA ALA A 59 -17.24 15.74 -8.25
C ALA A 59 -17.91 16.42 -7.03
N GLY A 60 -17.10 16.95 -6.13
CA GLY A 60 -17.59 17.73 -4.98
C GLY A 60 -18.03 16.91 -3.76
N LEU A 61 -17.89 15.57 -3.77
CA LEU A 61 -18.26 14.73 -2.61
C LEU A 61 -17.32 14.88 -1.40
N GLY A 62 -16.11 15.40 -1.56
CA GLY A 62 -15.15 15.52 -0.45
C GLY A 62 -14.55 14.19 -0.01
N VAL A 63 -14.76 13.10 -0.75
CA VAL A 63 -14.30 11.76 -0.36
C VAL A 63 -12.79 11.63 -0.55
N THR A 64 -12.18 10.79 0.30
CA THR A 64 -10.76 10.44 0.19
C THR A 64 -10.63 9.00 -0.28
N ILE A 65 -10.09 8.81 -1.48
CA ILE A 65 -9.88 7.51 -2.12
C ILE A 65 -8.41 7.14 -1.94
N ARG A 66 -8.19 6.06 -1.21
CA ARG A 66 -6.86 5.49 -1.01
C ARG A 66 -6.77 4.10 -1.62
N ASP A 67 -5.69 3.88 -2.38
CA ASP A 67 -5.30 2.54 -2.78
C ASP A 67 -4.71 1.79 -1.57
N SER A 68 -4.97 0.49 -1.47
CA SER A 68 -4.50 -0.32 -0.34
C SER A 68 -2.97 -0.41 -0.31
N GLY A 69 -2.32 -0.52 -1.47
CA GLY A 69 -0.86 -0.52 -1.58
C GLY A 69 -0.24 0.79 -1.09
N HIS A 70 -0.87 1.93 -1.41
CA HIS A 70 -0.42 3.23 -0.90
C HIS A 70 -0.57 3.33 0.63
N VAL A 71 -1.66 2.79 1.19
CA VAL A 71 -1.86 2.76 2.65
C VAL A 71 -0.76 1.93 3.31
N THR A 72 -0.52 0.71 2.83
CA THR A 72 0.51 -0.18 3.38
C THR A 72 1.91 0.42 3.26
N ALA A 73 2.24 1.04 2.13
CA ALA A 73 3.53 1.70 1.95
C ALA A 73 3.71 2.90 2.89
N LEU A 74 2.68 3.75 3.04
CA LEU A 74 2.69 4.88 3.96
C LEU A 74 2.81 4.43 5.42
N GLU A 75 2.08 3.37 5.80
CA GLU A 75 2.14 2.79 7.14
C GLU A 75 3.52 2.22 7.46
N THR A 76 4.15 1.54 6.49
CA THR A 76 5.50 1.00 6.62
C THR A 76 6.51 2.12 6.89
N ILE A 77 6.45 3.21 6.12
CA ILE A 77 7.31 4.39 6.31
C ILE A 77 7.06 5.04 7.66
N ALA A 78 5.79 5.19 8.07
CA ALA A 78 5.43 5.78 9.35
C ALA A 78 5.94 4.96 10.53
N LEU A 79 5.78 3.63 10.49
CA LEU A 79 6.29 2.71 11.51
C LEU A 79 7.82 2.72 11.57
N ALA A 80 8.50 2.75 10.42
CA ALA A 80 9.96 2.83 10.37
C ALA A 80 10.50 4.17 10.90
N SER A 81 9.74 5.25 10.72
CA SER A 81 10.13 6.60 11.15
C SER A 81 9.80 6.89 12.62
N ALA A 82 8.98 6.06 13.26
CA ALA A 82 8.57 6.27 14.64
C ALA A 82 9.75 6.01 15.58
N PRO A 83 10.30 7.03 16.27
CA PRO A 83 11.37 6.80 17.23
C PRO A 83 10.83 5.96 18.38
N PRO A 84 11.60 4.97 18.90
CA PRO A 84 11.26 4.38 20.18
C PRO A 84 11.35 5.51 21.21
N GLY A 85 10.19 6.01 21.65
CA GLY A 85 10.13 7.11 22.60
C GLY A 85 10.95 6.83 23.85
N ARG A 86 11.26 7.88 24.62
CA ARG A 86 12.01 7.72 25.88
C ARG A 86 11.35 6.63 26.73
N PRO A 87 12.12 5.65 27.24
CA PRO A 87 11.58 4.63 28.14
C PRO A 87 10.80 5.28 29.29
N HIS A 88 9.55 4.88 29.46
CA HIS A 88 8.72 5.44 30.51
C HIS A 88 9.17 4.90 31.86
N ARG A 89 9.55 5.79 32.78
CA ARG A 89 10.12 5.45 34.11
C ARG A 89 9.34 4.42 34.96
N LYS A 90 8.02 4.31 34.78
CA LYS A 90 7.17 3.34 35.51
C LYS A 90 6.70 2.17 34.66
N LYS A 91 6.87 2.24 33.33
CA LYS A 91 6.35 1.24 32.39
C LYS A 91 7.55 0.60 31.71
N GLU A 92 8.14 -0.35 32.43
CA GLU A 92 9.20 -1.19 31.90
C GLU A 92 8.65 -2.06 30.77
N ARG A 93 9.47 -2.30 29.74
CA ARG A 93 9.13 -3.21 28.65
C ARG A 93 9.33 -4.66 29.12
N ILE A 94 8.39 -5.14 29.92
CA ILE A 94 8.42 -6.50 30.47
C ILE A 94 8.07 -7.50 29.35
N PRO A 95 8.89 -8.55 29.11
CA PRO A 95 8.56 -9.62 28.17
C PRO A 95 7.24 -10.31 28.54
N PRO A 96 6.51 -10.91 27.58
CA PRO A 96 5.26 -11.59 27.86
C PRO A 96 5.44 -12.72 28.88
N GLY A 97 4.67 -12.64 29.97
CA GLY A 97 4.64 -13.65 31.01
C GLY A 97 4.14 -15.02 30.52
N THR A 98 4.24 -16.03 31.38
CA THR A 98 3.82 -17.41 31.06
C THR A 98 2.35 -17.51 30.68
N ALA A 99 1.47 -16.80 31.40
CA ALA A 99 0.03 -16.74 31.09
C ALA A 99 -0.24 -16.11 29.71
N ALA A 100 0.45 -15.01 29.38
CA ALA A 100 0.33 -14.34 28.08
C ALA A 100 0.81 -15.25 26.94
N ARG A 101 1.92 -15.98 27.12
CA ARG A 101 2.41 -16.95 26.13
C ARG A 101 1.44 -18.11 25.91
N ARG A 102 0.82 -18.64 26.98
CA ARG A 102 -0.22 -19.69 26.87
C ARG A 102 -1.46 -19.19 26.11
N ALA A 103 -1.92 -17.98 26.42
CA ALA A 103 -3.04 -17.38 25.71
C ALA A 103 -2.71 -17.14 24.23
N ALA A 104 -1.50 -16.68 23.91
CA ALA A 104 -1.05 -16.52 22.53
C ALA A 104 -1.07 -17.85 21.77
N MET A 105 -0.56 -18.93 22.37
CA MET A 105 -0.61 -20.28 21.78
C MET A 105 -2.04 -20.74 21.50
N ALA A 106 -2.98 -20.46 22.42
CA ALA A 106 -4.39 -20.78 22.22
C ALA A 106 -5.01 -19.99 21.05
N LEU A 107 -4.61 -18.73 20.85
CA LEU A 107 -5.09 -17.88 19.77
C LEU A 107 -4.48 -18.22 18.41
N THR A 108 -3.18 -18.56 18.36
CA THR A 108 -2.50 -18.94 17.11
C THR A 108 -2.83 -20.35 16.65
N GLY A 109 -3.40 -21.19 17.53
CA GLY A 109 -3.57 -22.62 17.29
C GLY A 109 -2.22 -23.34 17.19
N SER A 110 -2.25 -24.66 16.93
CA SER A 110 -1.08 -25.34 16.37
C SER A 110 -0.79 -24.73 15.00
N ALA A 111 0.47 -24.41 14.70
CA ALA A 111 0.85 -24.10 13.33
C ALA A 111 0.41 -25.27 12.44
N GLU A 112 -0.67 -25.08 11.68
CA GLU A 112 -1.01 -25.97 10.58
C GLU A 112 0.26 -26.11 9.74
N PRO A 113 0.74 -27.33 9.45
CA PRO A 113 1.89 -27.49 8.59
C PRO A 113 1.58 -26.73 7.31
N THR A 114 2.33 -25.66 7.05
CA THR A 114 2.22 -24.94 5.79
C THR A 114 2.51 -25.94 4.70
N THR A 115 1.46 -26.33 3.96
CA THR A 115 1.63 -27.18 2.79
C THR A 115 2.60 -26.45 1.87
N VAL A 116 3.84 -26.93 1.81
CA VAL A 116 4.82 -26.41 0.87
C VAL A 116 4.31 -26.76 -0.51
N ILE A 117 3.72 -25.77 -1.20
CA ILE A 117 3.23 -25.95 -2.57
C ILE A 117 4.47 -26.10 -3.46
N SER A 118 4.83 -27.35 -3.77
CA SER A 118 5.89 -27.65 -4.72
C SER A 118 5.44 -27.27 -6.13
N LEU A 119 6.09 -26.25 -6.71
CA LEU A 119 5.85 -25.81 -8.08
C LEU A 119 6.55 -26.68 -9.13
N ALA A 120 7.25 -27.75 -8.73
CA ALA A 120 7.99 -28.61 -9.64
C ALA A 120 7.11 -29.19 -10.75
N ALA A 121 5.86 -29.58 -10.44
CA ALA A 121 4.92 -30.07 -11.45
C ALA A 121 4.57 -29.01 -12.50
N TYR A 122 4.43 -27.75 -12.08
CA TYR A 122 4.20 -26.61 -12.97
C TYR A 122 5.44 -26.30 -13.82
N GLU A 123 6.62 -26.37 -13.23
CA GLU A 123 7.90 -26.16 -13.92
C GLU A 123 8.11 -27.20 -15.03
N THR A 124 7.85 -28.48 -14.76
CA THR A 124 7.93 -29.57 -15.76
C THR A 124 6.92 -29.35 -16.90
N ALA A 125 5.69 -28.94 -16.57
CA ALA A 125 4.67 -28.63 -17.58
C ALA A 125 5.03 -27.42 -18.45
N ALA A 126 5.71 -26.41 -17.89
CA ALA A 126 6.19 -25.24 -18.63
C ALA A 126 7.34 -25.58 -19.59
N LYS A 127 8.31 -26.40 -19.14
CA LYS A 127 9.44 -26.85 -19.97
C LYS A 127 8.98 -27.62 -21.21
N ASN A 128 7.93 -28.43 -21.10
CA ASN A 128 7.40 -29.22 -22.21
C ASN A 128 6.55 -28.43 -23.22
N ARG A 129 6.23 -27.15 -22.96
CA ARG A 129 5.47 -26.29 -23.89
C ARG A 129 6.33 -25.36 -24.74
N ASN A 130 7.62 -25.23 -24.46
CA ASN A 130 8.50 -24.31 -25.21
C ASN A 130 9.13 -24.97 -26.45
N THR A 131 8.28 -25.48 -27.34
CA THR A 131 8.67 -25.82 -28.72
C THR A 131 7.86 -24.96 -29.67
N LEU A 132 8.14 -23.66 -29.69
CA LEU A 132 7.74 -22.80 -30.79
C LEU A 132 8.78 -23.03 -31.91
N ARG A 133 8.33 -23.59 -33.02
CA ARG A 133 9.09 -23.73 -34.27
C ARG A 133 8.58 -22.73 -35.28
#